data_AF-A0A2T7DQE9-F1
#
_entry.id   AF-A0A2T7DQE9-F1
#
_cell.length_a   1.000
_cell.length_b   1.000
_cell.length_c   1.000
_cell.angle_alpha   90.00
_cell.angle_beta   90.00
_cell.angle_gamma   90.00
#
_symmetry.space_group_name_H-M   'P 1'
#
loop_
_entity.id
_entity.type
_entity.pdbx_description
1 polymer ?
#
loop_
_entity_poly.entity_id
_entity_poly.type
_entity_poly.pdbx_seq_one_letter_code
_entity_poly.pdbx_strand_id
1 'polypeptide(L)'
;MLGERPWEEGADVDDMWLKMATCVRKVASEVFGMSRGGKQEVKETWWWNDEVQRAIKEKKECFKHLHLDKSATNIESYRLAKRSAKRAVSVAKGHAFDNLYQRLGTKEEEKDIYRIATTRERKTRDINQIKCIKDGTDRLLVKDEEIKDRWREYFDKLFNGENEGPTFELDDSFDDTDRRFVRRIQEAEIGEALKRMKGGKAMGPDGIPIEVWRCLGERAV
;
A
#
# COMPACT_ATOMS: atom_id res chain seq x y z
N MET A 1 13.71 32.41 17.25
CA MET A 1 15.14 32.20 16.95
C MET A 1 15.60 31.02 17.78
N LEU A 2 15.81 29.85 17.16
CA LEU A 2 16.39 28.69 17.85
C LEU A 2 17.90 28.76 17.60
N GLY A 3 18.66 29.16 18.62
CA GLY A 3 20.11 29.23 18.54
C GLY A 3 20.71 27.84 18.38
N GLU A 4 21.65 27.71 17.45
CA GLU A 4 22.47 26.51 17.30
C GLU A 4 23.29 26.32 18.58
N ARG A 5 22.97 25.26 19.34
CA ARG A 5 23.82 24.84 20.45
C ARG A 5 24.98 24.03 19.87
N PRO A 6 26.23 24.26 20.29
CA PRO A 6 27.33 23.37 19.97
C PRO A 6 27.00 21.93 20.38
N TRP A 7 27.20 21.00 19.46
CA TRP A 7 26.96 19.57 19.68
C TRP A 7 27.97 19.02 20.70
N GLU A 8 27.50 18.26 21.69
CA GLU A 8 28.40 17.66 22.69
C GLU A 8 29.19 16.50 22.07
N GLU A 9 30.52 16.62 22.04
CA GLU A 9 31.44 15.59 21.57
C GLU A 9 31.39 14.37 22.51
N GLY A 10 30.76 13.28 22.06
CA GLY A 10 30.73 12.01 22.79
C GLY A 10 29.43 11.21 22.73
N ALA A 11 28.37 11.72 22.09
CA ALA A 11 27.14 10.97 21.89
C ALA A 11 27.26 9.96 20.73
N ASP A 12 26.69 8.77 20.93
CA ASP A 12 26.56 7.73 19.91
C ASP A 12 25.80 8.26 18.67
N VAL A 13 26.26 7.92 17.47
CA VAL A 13 25.73 8.45 16.20
C VAL A 13 24.25 8.10 16.05
N ASP A 14 23.85 6.91 16.49
CA ASP A 14 22.46 6.46 16.45
C ASP A 14 21.58 7.28 17.40
N ASP A 15 22.08 7.63 18.59
CA ASP A 15 21.39 8.49 19.54
C ASP A 15 21.23 9.92 19.01
N MET A 16 22.26 10.45 18.34
CA MET A 16 22.20 11.76 17.68
C MET A 16 21.15 11.79 16.58
N TRP A 17 21.15 10.77 15.70
CA TRP A 17 20.17 10.64 14.63
C TRP A 17 18.75 10.51 15.19
N LEU A 18 18.58 9.69 16.24
CA LEU A 18 17.27 9.49 16.88
C LEU A 18 16.73 10.79 17.49
N LYS A 19 17.59 11.59 18.15
CA LYS A 19 17.22 12.89 18.71
C LYS A 19 16.78 13.87 17.62
N MET A 20 17.54 13.97 16.53
CA MET A 20 17.19 14.82 15.38
C MET A 20 15.87 14.37 14.76
N ALA A 21 15.75 13.10 14.41
CA ALA A 21 14.55 12.55 13.77
C ALA A 21 13.31 12.70 14.65
N THR A 22 13.45 12.59 15.97
CA THR A 22 12.35 12.80 16.93
C THR A 22 11.93 14.27 16.98
N CYS A 23 12.89 15.20 16.96
CA CYS A 23 12.58 16.64 16.89
C CYS A 23 11.84 16.99 15.59
N VAL A 24 12.36 16.52 14.44
CA VAL A 24 11.77 16.77 13.13
C VAL A 24 10.35 16.18 13.03
N ARG A 25 10.14 14.93 13.47
CA ARG A 25 8.80 14.31 13.47
C ARG A 25 7.81 15.07 14.36
N LYS A 26 8.24 15.56 15.52
CA LYS A 26 7.39 16.33 16.42
C LYS A 26 6.93 17.64 15.74
N VAL A 27 7.88 18.42 15.23
CA VAL A 27 7.59 19.68 14.55
C VAL A 27 6.75 19.44 13.29
N ALA A 28 7.08 18.42 12.50
CA ALA A 28 6.30 18.06 11.32
C ALA A 28 4.86 17.67 11.67
N SER A 29 4.65 16.95 12.78
CA SER A 29 3.29 16.59 13.25
C SER A 29 2.50 17.80 13.72
N GLU A 30 3.15 18.79 14.33
CA GLU A 30 2.52 20.04 14.76
C GLU A 30 2.18 20.96 13.57
N VAL A 31 3.05 21.02 12.56
CA VAL A 31 2.90 21.92 11.40
C VAL A 31 2.01 21.33 10.30
N PHE A 32 2.25 20.08 9.91
CA PHE A 32 1.52 19.41 8.82
C PHE A 32 0.31 18.61 9.31
N GLY A 33 0.22 18.32 10.61
CA GLY A 33 -0.75 17.40 11.16
C GLY A 33 -0.44 15.94 10.83
N MET A 34 -1.16 15.01 11.46
CA MET A 34 -1.09 13.58 11.12
C MET A 34 -2.30 13.18 10.29
N SER A 35 -2.06 12.78 9.03
CA SER A 35 -3.11 12.12 8.25
C SER A 35 -3.35 10.73 8.83
N ARG A 36 -4.56 10.47 9.32
CA ARG A 36 -5.06 9.09 9.42
C ARG A 36 -5.21 8.63 7.98
N GLY A 37 -4.25 7.86 7.46
CA GLY A 37 -4.15 7.47 6.05
C GLY A 37 -5.52 7.16 5.45
N GLY A 38 -5.69 7.47 4.14
CA GLY A 38 -6.98 7.44 3.45
C GLY A 38 -7.84 6.29 3.96
N LYS A 39 -8.97 6.63 4.61
CA LYS A 39 -9.92 5.65 5.13
C LYS A 39 -10.09 4.62 4.02
N GLN A 40 -9.62 3.41 4.25
CA GLN A 40 -9.99 2.28 3.42
C GLN A 40 -11.51 2.36 3.41
N GLU A 41 -12.10 2.70 2.26
CA GLU A 41 -13.55 2.85 2.15
C GLU A 41 -14.14 1.67 2.89
N VAL A 42 -14.90 1.95 3.95
CA VAL A 42 -15.47 0.92 4.80
C VAL A 42 -16.25 0.06 3.85
N LYS A 43 -15.68 -1.08 3.47
CA LYS A 43 -16.18 -2.00 2.44
C LYS A 43 -17.65 -2.14 2.73
N GLU A 44 -18.50 -1.50 1.93
CA GLU A 44 -19.91 -1.28 2.24
C GLU A 44 -20.49 -2.55 2.85
N THR A 45 -20.60 -2.55 4.16
CA THR A 45 -21.08 -3.72 4.89
C THR A 45 -22.54 -3.43 5.15
N TRP A 46 -23.30 -3.21 4.08
CA TRP A 46 -24.74 -2.91 4.08
C TRP A 46 -25.58 -4.02 4.77
N TRP A 47 -24.97 -5.18 5.04
CA TRP A 47 -25.51 -6.32 5.80
C TRP A 47 -24.90 -6.46 7.21
N TRP A 48 -24.08 -5.52 7.66
CA TRP A 48 -23.42 -5.56 8.97
C TRP A 48 -24.25 -4.82 10.01
N ASN A 49 -24.82 -5.59 10.93
CA ASN A 49 -25.68 -5.09 11.98
C ASN A 49 -25.26 -5.67 13.35
N ASP A 50 -25.87 -5.17 14.41
CA ASP A 50 -25.56 -5.57 15.79
C ASP A 50 -25.73 -7.07 16.03
N GLU A 51 -26.69 -7.70 15.35
CA GLU A 51 -26.94 -9.14 15.44
C GLU A 51 -25.77 -9.95 14.84
N VAL A 52 -25.30 -9.57 13.65
CA VAL A 52 -24.14 -10.18 13.00
C VAL A 52 -22.88 -9.96 13.84
N GLN A 53 -22.68 -8.75 14.37
CA GLN A 53 -21.54 -8.45 15.24
C GLN A 53 -21.53 -9.33 16.49
N ARG A 54 -22.67 -9.43 17.16
CA ARG A 54 -22.84 -10.26 18.35
C ARG A 54 -22.59 -11.75 18.05
N ALA A 55 -23.18 -12.28 16.99
CA ALA A 55 -23.00 -13.69 16.61
C ALA A 55 -21.55 -14.00 16.20
N ILE A 56 -20.86 -13.07 15.53
CA ILE A 56 -19.44 -13.20 15.18
C ILE A 56 -18.55 -13.10 16.42
N LYS A 57 -18.86 -12.20 17.35
CA LYS A 57 -18.14 -12.08 18.63
C LYS A 57 -18.27 -13.37 19.44
N GLU A 58 -19.49 -13.89 19.59
CA GLU A 58 -19.76 -15.16 20.28
C GLU A 58 -19.02 -16.33 19.63
N LYS A 59 -19.06 -16.44 18.29
CA LYS A 59 -18.27 -17.45 17.56
C LYS A 59 -16.77 -17.34 17.86
N LYS A 60 -16.22 -16.12 17.94
CA LYS A 60 -14.81 -15.88 18.26
C LYS A 60 -14.50 -16.28 19.71
N GLU A 61 -15.35 -15.96 20.67
CA GLU A 61 -15.17 -16.38 22.07
C GLU A 61 -15.22 -17.90 22.21
N CYS A 62 -16.21 -18.58 21.61
CA CYS A 62 -16.24 -20.04 21.61
C CYS A 62 -15.01 -20.66 20.93
N PHE A 63 -14.45 -20.01 19.90
CA PHE A 63 -13.21 -20.46 19.29
C PHE A 63 -12.00 -20.34 20.23
N LYS A 64 -11.91 -19.27 21.02
CA LYS A 64 -10.86 -19.13 22.04
C LYS A 64 -10.96 -20.23 23.09
N HIS A 65 -12.17 -20.50 23.61
CA HIS A 65 -12.40 -21.59 24.56
C HIS A 65 -12.05 -22.95 23.96
N LEU A 66 -12.46 -23.24 22.72
CA LEU A 66 -12.09 -24.45 22.00
C LEU A 66 -10.58 -24.59 21.78
N HIS A 67 -9.87 -23.48 21.57
CA HIS A 67 -8.43 -23.48 21.37
C HIS A 67 -7.68 -23.84 22.66
N LEU A 68 -8.16 -23.36 23.81
CA LEU A 68 -7.58 -23.64 25.13
C LEU A 68 -7.95 -25.04 25.62
N ASP A 69 -9.20 -25.45 25.44
CA ASP A 69 -9.74 -26.73 25.89
C ASP A 69 -10.58 -27.37 24.78
N LYS A 70 -10.11 -28.52 24.28
CA LYS A 70 -10.72 -29.29 23.21
C LYS A 70 -11.79 -30.28 23.70
N SER A 71 -12.40 -30.01 24.85
CA SER A 71 -13.53 -30.76 25.37
C SER A 71 -14.71 -30.83 24.39
N ALA A 72 -15.50 -31.90 24.50
CA ALA A 72 -16.67 -32.12 23.66
C ALA A 72 -17.68 -30.96 23.76
N THR A 73 -17.83 -30.39 24.96
CA THR A 73 -18.68 -29.22 25.23
C THR A 73 -18.23 -27.99 24.44
N ASN A 74 -16.93 -27.65 24.47
CA ASN A 74 -16.41 -26.50 23.71
C ASN A 74 -16.50 -26.71 22.19
N ILE A 75 -16.32 -27.95 21.72
CA ILE A 75 -16.52 -28.32 20.31
C ILE A 75 -17.98 -28.05 19.90
N GLU A 76 -18.94 -28.49 20.71
CA GLU A 76 -20.37 -28.28 20.43
C GLU A 76 -20.77 -26.80 20.51
N SER A 77 -20.32 -26.07 21.54
CA SER A 77 -20.55 -24.63 21.68
C SER A 77 -20.02 -23.86 20.48
N TYR A 78 -18.80 -24.14 20.01
CA TYR A 78 -18.26 -23.52 18.80
C TYR A 78 -19.06 -23.90 17.55
N ARG A 79 -19.48 -25.16 17.39
CA ARG A 79 -20.33 -25.59 16.26
C ARG A 79 -21.66 -24.84 16.24
N LEU A 80 -22.29 -24.65 17.40
CA LEU A 80 -23.53 -23.90 17.53
C LEU A 80 -23.33 -22.42 17.19
N ALA A 81 -22.32 -21.77 17.79
CA ALA A 81 -22.01 -20.37 17.53
C ALA A 81 -21.62 -20.13 16.06
N LYS A 82 -20.87 -21.04 15.43
CA LYS A 82 -20.55 -21.00 13.99
C LYS A 82 -21.81 -21.07 13.12
N ARG A 83 -22.76 -21.95 13.46
CA ARG A 83 -24.07 -22.03 12.77
C ARG A 83 -24.90 -20.77 12.99
N SER A 84 -24.91 -20.24 14.21
CA SER A 84 -25.60 -18.99 14.57
C SER A 84 -25.06 -17.81 13.74
N ALA A 85 -23.74 -17.62 13.72
CA ALA A 85 -23.09 -16.59 12.91
C ALA A 85 -23.38 -16.74 11.41
N LYS A 86 -23.37 -17.96 10.87
CA LYS A 86 -23.73 -18.20 9.45
C LYS A 86 -25.19 -17.80 9.17
N ARG A 87 -26.11 -18.13 10.08
CA ARG A 87 -27.53 -17.76 9.97
C ARG A 87 -27.71 -16.25 10.04
N ALA A 88 -27.15 -15.58 11.04
CA ALA A 88 -27.24 -14.13 11.19
C ALA A 88 -26.73 -13.39 9.95
N VAL A 89 -25.59 -13.81 9.39
CA VAL A 89 -25.06 -13.24 8.14
C VAL A 89 -25.99 -13.50 6.95
N SER A 90 -26.59 -14.69 6.86
CA SER A 90 -27.53 -15.02 5.79
C SER A 90 -28.80 -14.17 5.87
N VAL A 91 -29.35 -14.00 7.07
CA VAL A 91 -30.56 -13.20 7.33
C VAL A 91 -30.28 -11.73 7.02
N ALA A 92 -29.18 -11.17 7.53
CA ALA A 92 -28.82 -9.78 7.29
C ALA A 92 -28.58 -9.49 5.81
N LYS A 93 -27.93 -10.41 5.08
CA LYS A 93 -27.80 -10.31 3.62
C LYS A 93 -29.15 -10.40 2.92
N GLY A 94 -30.03 -11.31 3.36
CA GLY A 94 -31.39 -11.46 2.84
C GLY A 94 -32.16 -10.15 2.93
N HIS A 95 -32.30 -9.59 4.13
CA HIS A 95 -32.99 -8.30 4.34
C HIS A 95 -32.42 -7.18 3.49
N ALA A 96 -31.10 -7.12 3.40
CA ALA A 96 -30.47 -6.02 2.69
C ALA A 96 -30.62 -6.21 1.16
N PHE A 97 -30.76 -7.44 0.66
CA PHE A 97 -31.16 -7.72 -0.73
C PHE A 97 -32.66 -7.47 -0.95
N ASP A 98 -33.52 -7.76 0.02
CA ASP A 98 -34.96 -7.46 -0.07
C ASP A 98 -35.20 -5.96 -0.22
N ASN A 99 -34.48 -5.14 0.56
CA ASN A 99 -34.50 -3.68 0.41
C ASN A 99 -34.04 -3.24 -1.00
N LEU A 100 -33.01 -3.90 -1.55
CA LEU A 100 -32.57 -3.66 -2.93
C LEU A 100 -33.67 -4.04 -3.94
N TYR A 101 -34.34 -5.18 -3.77
CA TYR A 101 -35.39 -5.61 -4.68
C TYR A 101 -36.64 -4.72 -4.62
N GLN A 102 -37.03 -4.24 -3.44
CA GLN A 102 -38.12 -3.27 -3.29
C GLN A 102 -37.83 -1.98 -4.06
N ARG A 103 -36.58 -1.50 -3.95
CA ARG A 103 -36.05 -0.34 -4.68
C ARG A 103 -36.10 -0.52 -6.20
N LEU A 104 -35.61 -1.65 -6.70
CA LEU A 104 -35.65 -2.01 -8.13
C LEU A 104 -37.07 -2.16 -8.69
N GLY A 105 -38.10 -2.32 -7.84
CA GLY A 105 -39.51 -2.34 -8.25
C GLY A 105 -40.11 -0.96 -8.54
N THR A 106 -39.37 0.13 -8.30
CA THR A 106 -39.82 1.51 -8.55
C THR A 106 -39.39 2.00 -9.93
N LYS A 107 -40.20 2.85 -10.58
CA LYS A 107 -39.93 3.35 -11.94
C LYS A 107 -38.69 4.25 -12.01
N GLU A 108 -38.28 4.87 -10.90
CA GLU A 108 -37.10 5.72 -10.83
C GLU A 108 -35.76 4.96 -10.89
N GLU A 109 -35.72 3.66 -10.56
CA GLU A 109 -34.47 2.89 -10.39
C GLU A 109 -34.32 1.70 -11.36
N GLU A 110 -35.08 1.65 -12.45
CA GLU A 110 -35.00 0.58 -13.45
C GLU A 110 -33.56 0.43 -14.03
N LYS A 111 -32.83 1.55 -14.13
CA LYS A 111 -31.42 1.59 -14.57
C LYS A 111 -30.47 0.82 -13.64
N ASP A 112 -30.81 0.65 -12.37
CA ASP A 112 -29.98 -0.05 -11.39
C ASP A 112 -29.99 -1.57 -11.63
N ILE A 113 -31.08 -2.12 -12.17
CA ILE A 113 -31.16 -3.54 -12.56
C ILE A 113 -30.13 -3.82 -13.65
N TYR A 114 -30.09 -2.97 -14.68
CA TYR A 114 -29.12 -3.10 -15.77
C TYR A 114 -27.68 -2.98 -15.24
N ARG A 115 -27.41 -2.04 -14.32
CA ARG A 115 -26.09 -1.91 -13.67
C ARG A 115 -25.70 -3.18 -12.90
N ILE A 116 -26.63 -3.78 -12.14
CA ILE A 116 -26.41 -5.02 -11.40
C ILE A 116 -26.16 -6.18 -12.36
N ALA A 117 -26.95 -6.31 -13.43
CA ALA A 117 -26.78 -7.33 -14.45
C ALA A 117 -25.42 -7.22 -15.15
N THR A 118 -25.02 -6.02 -15.60
CA THR A 118 -23.70 -5.76 -16.19
C THR A 118 -22.57 -6.07 -15.21
N THR A 119 -22.73 -5.75 -13.92
CA THR A 119 -21.71 -6.08 -12.90
C THR A 119 -21.58 -7.59 -12.70
N ARG A 120 -22.68 -8.34 -12.72
CA ARG A 120 -22.67 -9.81 -12.63
C ARG A 120 -22.02 -10.43 -13.88
N GLU A 121 -22.42 -9.97 -15.06
CA GLU A 121 -21.85 -10.41 -16.34
C GLU A 121 -20.34 -10.19 -16.40
N ARG A 122 -19.85 -9.01 -15.97
CA ARG A 122 -18.40 -8.74 -15.87
C ARG A 122 -17.72 -9.75 -14.95
N LYS A 123 -18.27 -10.02 -13.76
CA LYS A 123 -17.69 -10.99 -12.81
C LYS A 123 -17.62 -12.43 -13.32
N THR A 124 -18.47 -12.80 -14.27
CA THR A 124 -18.46 -14.13 -14.91
C THR A 124 -17.52 -14.24 -16.11
N ARG A 125 -16.88 -13.14 -16.53
CA ARG A 125 -15.87 -13.19 -17.60
C ARG A 125 -14.57 -13.70 -17.00
N ASP A 126 -14.06 -14.80 -17.55
CA ASP A 126 -12.74 -15.36 -17.18
C ASP A 126 -11.60 -14.37 -17.47
N ILE A 127 -11.83 -13.48 -18.44
CA ILE A 127 -10.91 -12.40 -18.84
C ILE A 127 -11.55 -11.07 -18.47
N ASN A 128 -11.24 -10.57 -17.27
CA ASN A 128 -11.70 -9.26 -16.78
C ASN A 128 -10.88 -8.08 -17.35
N GLN A 129 -9.66 -8.37 -17.82
CA GLN A 129 -8.79 -7.44 -18.50
C GLN A 129 -8.27 -8.14 -19.75
N ILE A 130 -8.53 -7.57 -20.92
CA ILE A 130 -7.82 -7.96 -22.13
C ILE A 130 -6.37 -7.56 -21.88
N LYS A 131 -5.52 -8.54 -21.54
CA LYS A 131 -4.07 -8.32 -21.55
C LYS A 131 -3.69 -8.34 -23.02
N CYS A 132 -3.46 -7.17 -23.60
CA CYS A 132 -2.83 -7.07 -24.89
C CYS A 132 -1.57 -6.22 -24.76
N ILE A 133 -0.49 -6.67 -25.39
CA ILE A 133 0.74 -5.90 -25.51
C ILE A 133 1.19 -5.90 -26.95
N LYS A 134 1.89 -4.85 -27.37
CA LYS A 134 2.44 -4.79 -28.73
C LYS A 134 3.80 -5.47 -28.80
N ASP A 135 4.05 -6.19 -29.88
CA ASP A 135 5.36 -6.73 -30.19
C ASP A 135 6.34 -5.65 -30.70
N GLY A 136 7.58 -6.03 -30.99
CA GLY A 136 8.60 -5.10 -31.53
C GLY A 136 8.26 -4.57 -32.94
N THR A 137 7.25 -5.13 -33.60
CA THR A 137 6.74 -4.73 -34.92
C THR A 137 5.37 -4.03 -34.85
N ASP A 138 4.99 -3.56 -33.66
CA ASP A 138 3.72 -2.85 -33.36
C ASP A 138 2.45 -3.70 -33.53
N ARG A 139 2.56 -5.03 -33.64
CA ARG A 139 1.42 -5.94 -33.73
C ARG A 139 0.90 -6.30 -32.33
N LEU A 140 -0.42 -6.34 -32.17
CA LEU A 140 -1.07 -6.70 -30.90
C LEU A 140 -0.99 -8.21 -30.63
N LEU A 141 -0.39 -8.57 -29.51
CA LEU A 141 -0.36 -9.91 -28.93
C LEU A 141 -1.49 -10.04 -27.92
N VAL A 142 -2.25 -11.14 -28.00
CA VAL A 142 -3.47 -11.37 -27.19
C VAL A 142 -3.41 -12.71 -26.45
N LYS A 143 -2.58 -13.67 -26.89
CA LYS A 143 -2.42 -14.96 -26.20
C LYS A 143 -1.44 -14.83 -25.05
N ASP A 144 -1.74 -15.46 -23.92
CA ASP A 144 -0.92 -15.39 -22.71
C ASP A 144 0.54 -15.82 -22.93
N GLU A 145 0.80 -16.83 -23.75
CA GLU A 145 2.17 -17.27 -24.05
C GLU A 145 2.94 -16.24 -24.88
N GLU A 146 2.30 -15.66 -25.91
CA GLU A 146 2.88 -14.59 -26.74
C GLU A 146 3.20 -13.34 -25.87
N ILE A 147 2.33 -13.03 -24.91
CA ILE A 147 2.52 -11.91 -23.97
C ILE A 147 3.70 -12.18 -23.04
N LYS A 148 3.82 -13.39 -22.47
CA LYS A 148 4.94 -13.77 -21.60
C LYS A 148 6.26 -13.73 -22.34
N ASP A 149 6.31 -14.23 -23.57
CA ASP A 149 7.52 -14.25 -24.38
C ASP A 149 7.95 -12.82 -24.76
N ARG A 150 7.00 -11.95 -25.10
CA ARG A 150 7.31 -10.54 -25.35
C ARG A 150 7.80 -9.79 -24.09
N TRP A 151 7.33 -10.16 -22.90
CA TRP A 151 7.90 -9.67 -21.63
C TRP A 151 9.31 -10.19 -21.40
N ARG A 152 9.57 -11.48 -21.68
CA ARG A 152 10.91 -12.07 -21.61
C ARG A 152 11.88 -11.34 -22.53
N GLU A 153 11.53 -11.15 -23.80
CA GLU A 153 12.32 -10.39 -24.78
C GLU A 153 12.59 -8.95 -24.32
N TYR A 154 11.59 -8.28 -23.76
CA TYR A 154 11.75 -6.92 -23.23
C TYR A 154 12.81 -6.88 -22.13
N PHE A 155 12.71 -7.78 -21.14
CA PHE A 155 13.64 -7.82 -20.01
C PHE A 155 15.03 -8.30 -20.42
N ASP A 156 15.12 -9.29 -21.32
CA ASP A 156 16.40 -9.74 -21.87
C ASP A 156 17.11 -8.60 -22.60
N LYS A 157 16.40 -7.81 -23.41
CA LYS A 157 16.97 -6.61 -24.05
C LYS A 157 17.31 -5.52 -23.03
N LEU A 158 16.48 -5.31 -22.03
CA LEU A 158 16.69 -4.28 -21.00
C LEU A 158 17.94 -4.56 -20.15
N PHE A 159 18.17 -5.82 -19.78
CA PHE A 159 19.26 -6.21 -18.89
C PHE A 159 20.52 -6.71 -19.61
N ASN A 160 20.39 -7.34 -20.77
CA ASN A 160 21.49 -7.98 -21.49
C ASN A 160 21.77 -7.37 -22.88
N GLY A 161 20.91 -6.47 -23.36
CA GLY A 161 21.23 -5.69 -24.55
C GLY A 161 22.35 -4.71 -24.26
N GLU A 162 23.15 -4.39 -25.29
CA GLU A 162 23.96 -3.18 -25.30
C GLU A 162 23.01 -1.99 -25.18
N ASN A 163 22.72 -1.59 -23.94
CA ASN A 163 22.22 -0.26 -23.70
C ASN A 163 23.37 0.67 -24.07
N GLU A 164 23.39 1.14 -25.31
CA GLU A 164 23.87 2.48 -25.64
C GLU A 164 22.98 3.49 -24.89
N GLY A 165 22.98 3.43 -23.56
CA GLY A 165 22.69 4.59 -22.75
C GLY A 165 23.73 5.66 -23.12
N PRO A 166 23.43 6.95 -22.89
CA PRO A 166 24.44 7.97 -23.06
C PRO A 166 25.66 7.51 -22.26
N THR A 167 26.78 7.30 -22.95
CA THR A 167 28.07 7.10 -22.32
C THR A 167 28.26 8.34 -21.47
N PHE A 168 27.97 8.22 -20.19
CA PHE A 168 28.41 9.20 -19.24
C PHE A 168 29.93 9.03 -19.28
N GLU A 169 30.59 9.93 -19.99
CA GLU A 169 31.95 10.30 -19.65
C GLU A 169 31.87 10.86 -18.23
N LEU A 170 31.85 9.97 -17.24
CA LEU A 170 32.40 10.30 -15.96
C LEU A 170 33.87 10.59 -16.26
N ASP A 171 34.29 11.81 -15.95
CA ASP A 171 35.70 12.16 -15.86
C ASP A 171 36.33 11.27 -14.78
N ASP A 172 36.75 10.07 -15.19
CA ASP A 172 37.50 9.09 -14.40
C ASP A 172 38.97 9.54 -14.30
N SER A 173 39.20 10.80 -13.95
CA SER A 173 40.52 11.27 -13.53
C SER A 173 40.86 10.91 -12.08
N PHE A 174 40.02 10.13 -11.39
CA PHE A 174 40.32 9.61 -10.06
C PHE A 174 41.00 8.25 -10.13
N ASP A 175 42.32 8.31 -9.93
CA ASP A 175 43.20 7.18 -9.61
C ASP A 175 42.55 6.20 -8.62
N ASP A 176 42.19 5.02 -9.14
CA ASP A 176 41.57 3.86 -8.46
C ASP A 176 42.58 3.15 -7.53
N THR A 177 43.42 3.91 -6.82
CA THR A 177 44.43 3.38 -5.91
C THR A 177 44.14 3.67 -4.44
N ASP A 178 43.14 4.50 -4.10
CA ASP A 178 42.89 4.88 -2.69
C ASP A 178 41.46 4.61 -2.20
N ARG A 179 41.10 3.32 -2.11
CA ARG A 179 39.90 2.81 -1.41
C ARG A 179 39.83 3.17 0.09
N ARG A 180 40.77 3.94 0.65
CA ARG A 180 40.79 4.35 2.06
C ARG A 180 40.17 5.71 2.35
N PHE A 181 39.88 6.53 1.34
CA PHE A 181 39.27 7.84 1.56
C PHE A 181 37.90 7.93 0.88
N VAL A 182 36.84 7.61 1.64
CA VAL A 182 35.49 8.01 1.24
C VAL A 182 35.47 9.54 1.22
N ARG A 183 35.26 10.13 0.04
CA ARG A 183 35.14 11.58 -0.14
C ARG A 183 34.03 12.11 0.77
N ARG A 184 34.27 13.26 1.42
CA ARG A 184 33.25 13.93 2.23
C ARG A 184 32.09 14.35 1.34
N ILE A 185 30.87 14.00 1.74
CA ILE A 185 29.62 14.41 1.11
C ILE A 185 29.57 15.94 1.10
N GLN A 186 29.24 16.52 -0.06
CA GLN A 186 29.12 17.96 -0.24
C GLN A 186 27.66 18.41 -0.16
N GLU A 187 27.44 19.63 0.33
CA GLU A 187 26.14 20.30 0.35
C GLU A 187 25.46 20.31 -1.03
N ALA A 188 26.22 20.53 -2.09
CA ALA A 188 25.71 20.49 -3.47
C ALA A 188 25.10 19.12 -3.85
N GLU A 189 25.72 18.03 -3.39
CA GLU A 189 25.24 16.66 -3.64
C GLU A 189 23.92 16.39 -2.91
N ILE A 190 23.81 16.85 -1.65
CA ILE A 190 22.59 16.73 -0.84
C ILE A 190 21.46 17.54 -1.48
N GLY A 191 21.76 18.77 -1.90
CA GLY A 191 20.80 19.64 -2.58
C GLY A 191 20.27 19.06 -3.90
N GLU A 192 21.14 18.44 -4.70
CA GLU A 192 20.72 17.78 -5.95
C GLU A 192 19.90 16.51 -5.68
N ALA A 193 20.30 15.72 -4.69
CA ALA A 193 19.55 14.53 -4.27
C ALA A 193 18.12 14.88 -3.83
N LEU A 194 17.96 15.90 -2.98
CA LEU A 194 16.65 16.37 -2.51
C LEU A 194 15.75 16.86 -3.66
N LYS A 195 16.33 17.50 -4.69
CA LYS A 195 15.60 17.93 -5.90
C LYS A 195 15.09 16.74 -6.72
N ARG A 196 15.88 15.66 -6.82
CA ARG A 196 15.54 14.46 -7.61
C ARG A 196 14.52 13.55 -6.93
N MET A 197 14.44 13.55 -5.60
CA MET A 197 13.47 12.72 -4.86
C MET A 197 12.04 13.14 -5.19
N LYS A 198 11.12 12.19 -5.41
CA LYS A 198 9.71 12.45 -5.74
C LYS A 198 8.84 12.46 -4.47
N GLY A 199 7.85 13.35 -4.43
CA GLY A 199 6.84 13.37 -3.36
C GLY A 199 5.91 12.16 -3.39
N GLY A 200 5.20 11.91 -2.28
CA GLY A 200 4.23 10.82 -2.15
C GLY A 200 4.84 9.42 -2.16
N LYS A 201 6.13 9.30 -1.81
CA LYS A 201 6.83 8.02 -1.66
C LYS A 201 6.70 7.50 -0.23
N ALA A 202 6.89 6.19 -0.08
CA ALA A 202 6.88 5.55 1.22
C ALA A 202 7.98 6.13 2.12
N MET A 203 7.67 6.29 3.40
CA MET A 203 8.57 6.83 4.41
C MET A 203 9.62 5.78 4.78
N GLY A 204 10.86 6.23 5.02
CA GLY A 204 11.94 5.36 5.48
C GLY A 204 11.77 4.95 6.96
N PRO A 205 12.74 4.22 7.51
CA PRO A 205 12.76 3.84 8.93
C PRO A 205 12.75 5.04 9.90
N ASP A 206 13.21 6.20 9.43
CA ASP A 206 13.18 7.47 10.15
C ASP A 206 11.77 8.03 10.33
N GLY A 207 10.81 7.59 9.53
CA GLY A 207 9.44 8.07 9.54
C GLY A 207 9.34 9.55 9.19
N ILE A 208 10.22 10.08 8.33
CA ILE A 208 10.16 11.46 7.86
C ILE A 208 9.86 11.47 6.35
N PRO A 209 8.75 12.08 5.90
CA PRO A 209 8.44 12.13 4.48
C PRO A 209 9.28 13.21 3.77
N ILE A 210 9.55 13.03 2.48
CA ILE A 210 10.40 13.95 1.68
C ILE A 210 9.87 15.38 1.66
N GLU A 211 8.57 15.57 1.82
CA GLU A 211 7.90 16.86 1.92
C GLU A 211 8.45 17.68 3.10
N VAL A 212 8.77 17.03 4.23
CA VAL A 212 9.35 17.70 5.41
C VAL A 212 10.76 18.17 5.10
N TRP A 213 11.59 17.33 4.47
CA TRP A 213 12.94 17.69 4.07
C TRP A 213 12.97 18.86 3.07
N ARG A 214 12.03 18.91 2.13
CA ARG A 214 11.91 20.04 1.21
C ARG A 214 11.49 21.34 1.89
N CYS A 215 10.66 21.28 2.93
CA CYS A 215 10.25 22.47 3.69
C CYS A 215 11.39 23.07 4.52
N LEU A 216 12.40 22.27 4.87
CA LEU A 216 13.59 22.75 5.57
C LEU A 216 14.54 23.54 4.65
N GLY A 217 14.42 23.39 3.33
CA GLY A 217 15.18 24.17 2.34
C GLY A 217 16.70 24.01 2.52
N GLU A 218 17.43 25.13 2.53
CA GLU A 218 18.89 25.16 2.74
C GLU A 218 19.32 24.59 4.11
N ARG A 219 18.42 24.54 5.10
CA ARG A 219 18.71 23.95 6.42
C ARG A 219 18.68 22.42 6.44
N ALA A 220 18.28 21.79 5.34
CA ALA A 220 18.33 20.34 5.15
C ALA A 220 19.62 19.87 4.46
N VAL A 221 20.40 20.82 3.94
CA VAL A 221 21.62 20.61 3.17
C VAL A 221 22.84 20.68 4.07
#